data_AF-A0A3M7J3R3-F1
#
_entry.id   AF-A0A3M7J3R3-F1
#
_cell.length_a   1.000
_cell.length_b   1.000
_cell.length_c   1.000
_cell.angle_alpha   90.00
_cell.angle_beta   90.00
_cell.angle_gamma   90.00
#
_symmetry.space_group_name_H-M   'P 1'
#
loop_
_entity.id
_entity.type
_entity.pdbx_description
1 polymer ?
#
loop_
_entity_poly.entity_id
_entity_poly.type
_entity_poly.pdbx_seq_one_letter_code
_entity_poly.pdbx_strand_id
1 'polypeptide(L)'
;MPDPTTTSPPRDRMIRQNALTDLTSNLCASRMIAKPHTASAIHHHEDQDTVVFAFSGSGGTIVSESGTKRERLEPGDFAMIPAWKEHQEVNEGEEEVVWCIVRSGGSPKVRNLEGWS
;
A
#
# COMPACT_ATOMS: atom_id res chain seq x y z
N MET A 1 2.05 36.13 8.18
CA MET A 1 1.00 35.34 7.50
C MET A 1 1.67 34.12 6.91
N PRO A 2 1.39 32.88 7.36
CA PRO A 2 1.99 31.71 6.75
C PRO A 2 1.27 31.33 5.44
N ASP A 3 2.01 30.68 4.54
CA ASP A 3 1.70 30.29 3.16
C ASP A 3 0.63 29.17 3.09
N PRO A 4 -0.45 29.28 2.26
CA PRO A 4 -1.58 28.34 2.29
C PRO A 4 -1.37 26.99 1.59
N THR A 5 -0.18 26.62 1.11
CA THR A 5 -0.03 25.46 0.20
C THR A 5 0.95 24.37 0.65
N THR A 6 0.93 23.99 1.93
CA THR A 6 1.50 22.69 2.36
C THR A 6 0.58 22.00 3.37
N THR A 7 -0.66 21.72 2.97
CA THR A 7 -1.45 20.69 3.66
C THR A 7 -0.92 19.33 3.21
N SER A 8 -0.09 18.68 4.03
CA SER A 8 0.09 17.23 3.89
C SER A 8 -1.30 16.60 3.88
N PRO A 9 -1.66 15.74 2.92
CA PRO A 9 -2.98 15.13 2.91
C PRO A 9 -3.18 14.39 4.23
N PRO A 10 -4.40 14.42 4.83
CA PRO A 10 -4.63 13.80 6.13
C PRO A 10 -4.20 12.34 6.09
N ARG A 11 -3.32 11.95 7.02
CA ARG A 11 -2.81 10.58 7.17
C ARG A 11 -3.93 9.55 7.42
N ASP A 12 -5.13 10.02 7.77
CA ASP A 12 -6.31 9.20 8.06
C ASP A 12 -7.09 8.71 6.83
N ARG A 13 -6.62 9.01 5.61
CA ARG A 13 -7.31 8.62 4.36
C ARG A 13 -6.82 7.29 3.75
N MET A 14 -5.72 6.75 4.28
CA MET A 14 -5.26 5.39 4.02
C MET A 14 -5.20 4.61 5.32
N ILE A 15 -6.15 3.72 5.51
CA ILE A 15 -6.34 3.00 6.76
C ILE A 15 -5.73 1.61 6.61
N ARG A 16 -4.77 1.27 7.48
CA ARG A 16 -4.16 -0.07 7.54
C ARG A 16 -4.59 -0.76 8.82
N GLN A 17 -5.21 -1.93 8.70
CA GLN A 17 -5.79 -2.68 9.81
C GLN A 17 -5.16 -4.06 9.83
N ASN A 18 -4.32 -4.31 10.83
CA ASN A 18 -3.78 -5.65 11.06
C ASN A 18 -4.94 -6.61 11.37
N ALA A 19 -4.99 -7.72 10.64
CA ALA A 19 -6.03 -8.74 10.79
C ALA A 19 -5.45 -10.02 11.41
N LEU A 20 -4.29 -10.47 10.92
CA LEU A 20 -3.58 -11.65 11.40
C LEU A 20 -2.12 -11.27 11.67
N THR A 21 -1.72 -11.21 12.93
CA THR A 21 -0.34 -10.94 13.37
C THR A 21 0.03 -11.82 14.54
N ASP A 22 1.30 -12.26 14.58
CA ASP A 22 1.90 -13.05 15.66
C ASP A 22 1.23 -14.41 15.93
N LEU A 23 0.46 -14.92 14.95
CA LEU A 23 -0.15 -16.27 15.00
C LEU A 23 0.79 -17.36 14.46
N THR A 24 1.76 -16.98 13.63
CA THR A 24 2.84 -17.81 13.08
C THR A 24 4.03 -16.93 12.75
N SER A 25 5.23 -17.49 12.67
CA SER A 25 6.42 -16.77 12.21
C SER A 25 6.43 -16.49 10.71
N ASN A 26 5.54 -17.13 9.94
CA ASN A 26 5.70 -17.25 8.49
C ASN A 26 4.80 -16.30 7.69
N LEU A 27 3.65 -15.88 8.22
CA LEU A 27 2.68 -15.07 7.51
C LEU A 27 1.94 -14.10 8.44
N CYS A 28 1.65 -12.92 7.90
CA CYS A 28 0.71 -11.96 8.48
C CYS A 28 -0.19 -11.39 7.39
N ALA A 29 -1.32 -10.83 7.81
CA ALA A 29 -2.28 -10.22 6.89
C ALA A 29 -2.89 -8.94 7.47
N SER A 30 -3.10 -7.96 6.60
CA SER A 30 -3.74 -6.69 6.93
C SER A 30 -4.81 -6.37 5.88
N ARG A 31 -5.88 -5.71 6.29
CA ARG A 31 -6.78 -5.00 5.39
C ARG A 31 -6.28 -3.58 5.20
N MET A 32 -6.21 -3.13 3.95
CA MET A 32 -5.94 -1.74 3.62
C MET A 32 -7.15 -1.12 2.93
N ILE A 33 -7.50 0.10 3.35
CA ILE A 33 -8.59 0.87 2.79
C ILE A 33 -8.02 2.21 2.32
N ALA A 34 -8.12 2.49 1.02
CA ALA A 34 -7.64 3.72 0.42
C ALA A 34 -8.83 4.54 -0.07
N LYS A 35 -9.02 5.74 0.50
CA LYS A 35 -10.04 6.68 0.00
C LYS A 35 -9.68 7.20 -1.41
N PRO A 36 -10.66 7.74 -2.17
CA PRO A 36 -10.40 8.34 -3.48
C PRO A 36 -9.25 9.34 -3.45
N HIS A 37 -8.42 9.37 -4.49
CA HIS A 37 -7.32 10.33 -4.63
C HIS A 37 -6.37 10.32 -3.42
N THR A 38 -5.87 9.13 -3.06
CA THR A 38 -4.88 8.95 -2.00
C THR A 38 -3.67 8.17 -2.49
N ALA A 39 -2.52 8.41 -1.87
CA ALA A 39 -1.30 7.68 -2.13
C ALA A 39 -0.56 7.46 -0.81
N SER A 40 0.09 6.30 -0.67
CA SER A 40 0.97 6.02 0.46
C SER A 40 2.27 6.83 0.34
N ALA A 41 3.07 6.86 1.40
CA ALA A 41 4.49 7.19 1.25
C ALA A 41 5.18 6.14 0.34
N ILE A 42 6.30 6.52 -0.27
CA ILE A 42 7.21 5.57 -0.90
C ILE A 42 7.82 4.71 0.21
N HIS A 43 7.76 3.39 0.08
CA HIS A 43 8.23 2.47 1.11
C HIS A 43 8.59 1.10 0.53
N HIS A 44 9.21 0.27 1.35
CA HIS A 44 9.34 -1.18 1.09
C HIS A 44 9.06 -1.99 2.36
N HIS A 45 8.84 -3.29 2.19
CA HIS A 45 8.49 -4.22 3.28
C HIS A 45 9.70 -4.98 3.84
N GLU A 46 10.88 -4.34 3.86
CA GLU A 46 12.16 -4.98 4.21
C GLU A 46 12.31 -6.35 3.51
N ASP A 47 12.55 -7.42 4.26
CA ASP A 47 12.74 -8.79 3.78
C ASP A 47 11.44 -9.55 3.45
N GLN A 48 10.28 -8.88 3.46
CA GLN A 48 8.98 -9.54 3.29
C GLN A 48 8.46 -9.45 1.84
N ASP A 49 8.36 -10.61 1.19
CA ASP A 49 7.50 -10.75 0.00
C ASP A 49 6.04 -10.48 0.37
N THR A 50 5.34 -9.77 -0.52
CA THR A 50 4.00 -9.26 -0.28
C THR A 50 3.07 -9.60 -1.44
N VAL A 51 1.93 -10.19 -1.14
CA VAL A 51 0.81 -10.38 -2.06
C VAL A 51 -0.27 -9.37 -1.73
N VAL A 52 -0.71 -8.62 -2.73
CA VAL A 52 -1.89 -7.76 -2.66
C VAL A 52 -3.00 -8.45 -3.44
N PHE A 53 -4.16 -8.62 -2.81
CA PHE A 53 -5.39 -9.03 -3.48
C PHE A 53 -6.39 -7.88 -3.48
N ALA A 54 -6.87 -7.54 -4.67
CA ALA A 54 -7.84 -6.48 -4.86
C ALA A 54 -9.26 -6.96 -4.54
N PHE A 55 -9.80 -6.52 -3.39
CA PHE A 55 -11.07 -7.02 -2.89
C PHE A 55 -12.26 -6.24 -3.46
N SER A 56 -12.21 -4.90 -3.43
CA SER A 56 -13.29 -4.06 -3.94
C SER A 56 -12.81 -2.65 -4.30
N GLY A 57 -13.62 -1.92 -5.06
CA GLY A 57 -13.33 -0.59 -5.57
C GLY A 57 -12.43 -0.61 -6.80
N SER A 58 -12.58 0.41 -7.65
CA SER A 58 -11.80 0.56 -8.88
C SER A 58 -10.91 1.80 -8.82
N GLY A 59 -9.77 1.74 -9.51
CA GLY A 59 -8.77 2.83 -9.52
C GLY A 59 -7.58 2.61 -8.58
N GLY A 60 -7.46 1.43 -8.00
CA GLY A 60 -6.28 1.02 -7.25
C GLY A 60 -5.09 0.76 -8.18
N THR A 61 -3.92 1.27 -7.81
CA THR A 61 -2.68 1.12 -8.58
C THR A 61 -1.51 0.87 -7.64
N ILE A 62 -0.66 -0.10 -7.96
CA ILE A 62 0.68 -0.23 -7.37
C ILE A 62 1.66 0.51 -8.28
N VAL A 63 2.34 1.51 -7.73
CA VAL A 63 3.36 2.29 -8.44
C VAL A 63 4.74 1.82 -7.97
N SER A 64 5.65 1.53 -8.89
CA SER A 64 7.01 1.07 -8.61
C SER A 64 8.00 1.55 -9.68
N GLU A 65 9.25 1.08 -9.63
CA GLU A 65 10.32 1.45 -10.58
C GLU A 65 10.51 2.96 -10.67
N SER A 66 10.80 3.55 -9.51
CA SER A 66 11.02 4.99 -9.33
C SER A 66 9.86 5.85 -9.88
N GLY A 67 8.63 5.33 -9.74
CA GLY A 67 7.40 6.00 -10.18
C GLY A 67 6.98 5.72 -11.63
N THR A 68 7.79 4.98 -12.40
CA THR A 68 7.55 4.80 -13.84
C THR A 68 6.62 3.63 -14.16
N LYS A 69 6.63 2.58 -13.35
CA LYS A 69 5.75 1.42 -13.53
C LYS A 69 4.47 1.60 -12.72
N ARG A 70 3.33 1.47 -13.40
CA ARG A 70 1.99 1.57 -12.79
C ARG A 70 1.19 0.32 -13.11
N GLU A 71 0.88 -0.46 -12.09
CA GLU A 71 0.12 -1.71 -12.20
C GLU A 71 -1.26 -1.47 -11.60
N ARG A 72 -2.25 -1.23 -12.48
CA ARG A 72 -3.64 -1.01 -12.07
C ARG A 72 -4.28 -2.34 -11.67
N LEU A 73 -5.00 -2.34 -10.56
CA LEU A 73 -5.70 -3.49 -10.01
C LEU A 73 -7.21 -3.23 -9.99
N GLU A 74 -7.96 -4.16 -10.54
CA GLU A 74 -9.41 -4.25 -10.43
C GLU A 74 -9.81 -5.35 -9.42
N PRO A 75 -11.05 -5.33 -8.92
CA PRO A 75 -11.52 -6.39 -8.02
C PRO A 75 -11.31 -7.80 -8.61
N GLY A 76 -10.63 -8.67 -7.86
CA GLY A 76 -10.23 -10.02 -8.28
C GLY A 76 -8.77 -10.14 -8.70
N ASP A 77 -8.07 -9.02 -8.95
CA ASP A 77 -6.67 -9.03 -9.34
C ASP A 77 -5.73 -9.32 -8.16
N PHE A 78 -4.55 -9.82 -8.51
CA PHE A 78 -3.43 -10.01 -7.60
C PHE A 78 -2.22 -9.19 -8.07
N ALA A 79 -1.45 -8.68 -7.12
CA ALA A 79 -0.10 -8.17 -7.35
C ALA A 79 0.90 -8.84 -6.42
N MET A 80 2.11 -9.07 -6.93
CA MET A 80 3.25 -9.49 -6.13
C MET A 80 4.22 -8.32 -6.01
N ILE A 81 4.61 -8.02 -4.78
CA ILE A 81 5.63 -7.02 -4.46
C ILE A 81 6.75 -7.77 -3.73
N PRO A 82 7.87 -8.06 -4.42
CA PRO A 82 8.99 -8.76 -3.81
C PRO A 82 9.63 -7.98 -2.66
N ALA A 83 10.31 -8.69 -1.76
CA ALA A 83 11.12 -8.10 -0.70
C ALA A 83 12.01 -6.95 -1.23
N TRP A 84 12.13 -5.90 -0.43
CA TRP A 84 12.88 -4.67 -0.71
C TRP A 84 12.39 -3.84 -1.90
N LYS A 85 11.38 -4.28 -2.67
CA LYS A 85 10.86 -3.50 -3.78
C LYS A 85 10.19 -2.23 -3.25
N GLU A 86 10.73 -1.08 -3.63
CA GLU A 86 10.11 0.21 -3.37
C GLU A 86 8.80 0.33 -4.16
N HIS A 87 7.77 0.81 -3.48
CA HIS A 87 6.47 1.02 -4.10
C HIS A 87 5.65 2.07 -3.36
N GLN A 88 4.56 2.47 -4.03
CA GLN A 88 3.44 3.16 -3.42
C GLN A 88 2.16 2.41 -3.78
N GLU A 89 1.23 2.36 -2.83
CA GLU A 89 -0.13 2.04 -3.18
C GLU A 89 -0.92 3.35 -3.37
N VAL A 90 -1.65 3.44 -4.48
CA VAL A 90 -2.36 4.64 -4.91
C VAL A 90 -3.80 4.28 -5.24
N ASN A 91 -4.72 5.15 -4.85
CA ASN A 91 -6.09 5.15 -5.35
C ASN A 91 -6.28 6.40 -6.21
N GLU A 92 -6.36 6.19 -7.52
CA GLU A 92 -6.58 7.20 -8.55
C GLU A 92 -8.06 7.30 -8.95
N GLY A 93 -8.92 6.49 -8.35
CA GLY A 93 -10.35 6.42 -8.63
C GLY A 93 -11.19 7.34 -7.74
N GLU A 94 -12.50 7.29 -7.99
CA GLU A 94 -13.53 8.06 -7.27
C GLU A 94 -14.18 7.29 -6.12
N GLU A 95 -13.85 6.00 -5.98
CA GLU A 95 -14.41 5.11 -4.95
C GLU A 95 -13.35 4.70 -3.93
N GLU A 96 -13.80 4.20 -2.78
CA GLU A 96 -12.90 3.55 -1.84
C GLU A 96 -12.39 2.22 -2.41
N VAL A 97 -11.08 2.02 -2.36
CA VAL A 97 -10.44 0.77 -2.74
C VAL A 97 -10.06 -0.02 -1.48
N VAL A 98 -10.35 -1.31 -1.48
CA VAL A 98 -10.04 -2.23 -0.38
C VAL A 98 -9.14 -3.35 -0.87
N TRP A 99 -8.02 -3.53 -0.16
CA TRP A 99 -7.04 -4.55 -0.44
C TRP A 99 -6.82 -5.48 0.76
N CYS A 100 -6.63 -6.76 0.47
CA CYS A 100 -6.02 -7.70 1.40
C CYS A 100 -4.52 -7.74 1.10
N ILE A 101 -3.69 -7.45 2.11
CA ILE A 101 -2.24 -7.48 2.01
C ILE A 101 -1.74 -8.64 2.86
N VAL A 102 -1.16 -9.64 2.22
CA VAL A 102 -0.55 -10.80 2.88
C VAL A 102 0.96 -10.70 2.72
N ARG A 103 1.69 -10.89 3.81
CA ARG A 103 3.15 -10.81 3.80
C ARG A 103 3.78 -12.04 4.42
N SER A 104 4.95 -12.40 3.93
CA SER A 104 5.86 -13.31 4.63
C SER A 104 6.33 -12.67 5.95
N GLY A 105 6.51 -13.49 6.99
CA GLY A 105 6.82 -13.04 8.35
C GLY A 105 5.59 -12.86 9.24
N GLY A 106 5.76 -13.05 10.55
CA GLY A 106 4.66 -13.07 11.51
C GLY A 106 4.02 -11.73 11.84
N SER A 107 4.69 -10.62 11.54
CA SER A 107 4.15 -9.27 11.73
C SER A 107 4.61 -8.32 10.61
N PRO A 108 3.82 -7.29 10.25
CA PRO A 108 4.17 -6.37 9.17
C PRO A 108 5.43 -5.56 9.45
N LYS A 109 6.34 -5.50 8.47
CA LYS A 109 7.46 -4.56 8.43
C LYS A 109 7.23 -3.52 7.34
N VAL A 110 7.49 -2.26 7.65
CA VAL A 110 7.36 -1.14 6.70
C VAL A 110 8.50 -0.17 6.97
N ARG A 111 9.27 0.15 5.93
CA ARG A 111 10.24 1.24 5.94
C ARG A 111 9.82 2.32 4.97
N ASN A 112 9.40 3.48 5.50
CA ASN A 112 9.12 4.67 4.71
C ASN A 112 10.43 5.32 4.24
N LEU A 113 10.41 5.86 3.03
CA LEU A 113 11.54 6.51 2.38
C LEU A 113 11.25 7.99 2.13
N GLU A 114 12.30 8.80 2.00
CA GLU A 114 12.19 10.22 1.65
C GLU A 114 11.94 10.43 0.13
N GLY A 115 12.22 9.41 -0.68
CA GLY A 115 12.06 9.40 -2.12
C GLY A 115 12.35 8.01 -2.70
N TRP A 116 12.24 7.89 -4.02
CA TRP A 116 12.72 6.71 -4.74
C TRP A 116 14.25 6.67 -4.69
N SER A 117 14.83 5.47 -4.57
CA SER A 117 16.28 5.28 -4.73
C SER A 117 16.74 5.22 -6.18
#